data_AF-A0A3N1X1S1-F1
#
_entry.id   AF-A0A3N1X1S1-F1
#
_cell.length_a   1.000
_cell.length_b   1.000
_cell.length_c   1.000
_cell.angle_alpha   90.00
_cell.angle_beta   90.00
_cell.angle_gamma   90.00
#
_symmetry.space_group_name_H-M   'P 1'
#
loop_
_entity.id
_entity.type
_entity.pdbx_description
1 polymer ?
#
loop_
_entity_poly.entity_id
_entity_poly.type
_entity_poly.pdbx_seq_one_letter_code
_entity_poly.pdbx_strand_id
1 'polypeptide(L)'
;MTPSAPPPAQPSSAVSDADRLAIAARLHVSMRRITGRVTDTEWMAENEEYALEIMRVAREHARRFGHPELALYADELAYAMAHREVEAPQTLFERVALAIRQKNGPADRAD
;
A
#
# COMPACT_ATOMS: atom_id res chain seq x y z
N MET A 1 -12.49 31.44 26.58
CA MET A 1 -11.93 30.09 26.34
C MET A 1 -12.51 29.58 25.04
N THR A 2 -11.81 29.83 23.93
CA THR A 2 -12.17 29.32 22.60
C THR A 2 -11.64 27.89 22.48
N PRO A 3 -12.45 26.91 22.04
CA PRO A 3 -11.95 25.57 21.77
C PRO A 3 -11.05 25.61 20.52
N SER A 4 -9.81 25.15 20.69
CA SER A 4 -8.83 24.96 19.63
C SER A 4 -9.39 23.95 18.61
N ALA A 5 -9.53 24.38 17.35
CA ALA A 5 -9.91 23.51 16.25
C ALA A 5 -8.92 22.33 16.13
N PRO A 6 -9.40 21.13 15.75
CA PRO A 6 -8.49 20.02 15.45
C PRO A 6 -7.63 20.37 14.22
N PRO A 7 -6.37 19.93 14.17
CA PRO A 7 -5.54 20.12 12.98
C PRO A 7 -6.19 19.43 11.77
N PRO A 8 -6.03 19.96 10.54
CA PRO A 8 -6.54 19.32 9.34
C PRO A 8 -5.94 17.92 9.21
N ALA A 9 -6.79 16.92 8.99
CA ALA A 9 -6.34 15.57 8.64
C ALA A 9 -5.43 15.68 7.41
N GLN A 10 -4.15 15.37 7.60
CA GLN A 10 -3.20 15.33 6.50
C GLN A 10 -3.67 14.26 5.50
N PRO A 11 -3.59 14.50 4.18
CA PRO A 11 -3.95 13.48 3.21
C PRO A 11 -3.07 12.26 3.45
N SER A 12 -3.67 11.06 3.58
CA SER A 12 -2.91 9.82 3.75
C SER A 12 -2.04 9.65 2.52
N SER A 13 -0.76 10.00 2.63
CA SER A 13 0.25 9.78 1.60
C SER A 13 0.71 8.32 1.56
N ALA A 14 -0.04 7.44 2.21
CA ALA A 14 0.34 6.08 2.49
C ALA A 14 -0.54 5.12 1.68
N VAL A 15 0.10 4.07 1.16
CA VAL A 15 -0.45 3.17 0.14
C VAL A 15 -0.87 1.86 0.80
N SER A 16 -2.12 1.46 0.57
CA SER A 16 -2.67 0.24 1.14
C SER A 16 -2.06 -1.03 0.52
N ASP A 17 -2.22 -2.17 1.21
CA ASP A 17 -1.76 -3.47 0.71
C ASP A 17 -2.48 -3.86 -0.61
N ALA A 18 -3.76 -3.50 -0.75
CA ALA A 18 -4.53 -3.73 -1.97
C ALA A 18 -4.02 -2.89 -3.16
N ASP A 19 -3.66 -1.63 -2.91
CA ASP A 19 -3.10 -0.75 -3.95
C ASP A 19 -1.75 -1.27 -4.46
N ARG A 20 -0.89 -1.76 -3.55
CA ARG A 20 0.37 -2.41 -3.95
C ARG A 20 0.14 -3.64 -4.80
N LEU A 21 -0.82 -4.49 -4.41
CA LEU A 21 -1.16 -5.68 -5.19
C LEU A 21 -1.66 -5.31 -6.60
N ALA A 22 -2.47 -4.25 -6.73
CA ALA A 22 -2.94 -3.76 -8.02
C ALA A 22 -1.79 -3.23 -8.90
N ILE A 23 -0.81 -2.54 -8.31
CA ILE A 23 0.39 -2.08 -9.03
C ILE A 23 1.28 -3.26 -9.43
N ALA A 24 1.52 -4.22 -8.52
CA ALA A 24 2.29 -5.44 -8.81
C ALA A 24 1.64 -6.24 -9.96
N ALA A 25 0.31 -6.34 -9.99
CA ALA A 25 -0.42 -6.99 -11.08
C ALA A 25 -0.20 -6.30 -12.43
N ARG A 26 -0.18 -4.96 -12.47
CA ARG A 26 0.11 -4.20 -13.70
C ARG A 26 1.52 -4.47 -14.21
N LEU A 27 2.50 -4.52 -13.32
CA LEU A 27 3.87 -4.89 -13.68
C LEU A 27 3.96 -6.35 -14.17
N HIS A 28 3.31 -7.28 -13.47
CA HIS A 28 3.22 -8.70 -13.86
C HIS A 28 2.64 -8.88 -15.28
N VAL A 29 1.48 -8.30 -15.57
CA VAL A 29 0.82 -8.43 -16.87
C VAL A 29 1.70 -7.88 -17.99
N SER A 30 2.34 -6.73 -17.74
CA SER A 30 3.25 -6.10 -18.70
C SER A 30 4.47 -6.98 -18.96
N MET A 31 5.09 -7.51 -17.89
CA MET A 31 6.22 -8.45 -17.97
C MET A 31 5.86 -9.71 -18.74
N ARG A 32 4.71 -10.34 -18.44
CA ARG A 32 4.24 -11.54 -19.15
C ARG A 32 4.02 -11.28 -20.64
N ARG A 33 3.46 -10.12 -21.00
CA ARG A 33 3.18 -9.76 -22.39
C ARG A 33 4.46 -9.46 -23.19
N ILE A 34 5.39 -8.71 -22.60
CA ILE A 34 6.57 -8.18 -23.30
C ILE A 34 7.72 -9.19 -23.28
N THR A 35 7.95 -9.84 -22.14
CA THR A 35 9.12 -10.71 -21.92
C THR A 35 8.77 -12.20 -21.94
N GLY A 36 7.47 -12.55 -21.88
CA GLY A 36 7.01 -13.94 -21.70
C GLY A 36 7.18 -14.49 -20.28
N ARG A 37 7.78 -13.73 -19.35
CA ARG A 37 8.08 -14.17 -17.98
C ARG A 37 6.86 -13.98 -17.07
N VAL A 38 6.46 -15.04 -16.39
CA VAL A 38 5.46 -15.02 -15.32
C VAL A 38 6.18 -14.81 -14.00
N THR A 39 5.72 -13.84 -13.21
CA THR A 39 6.26 -13.48 -11.89
C THR A 39 5.18 -13.66 -10.83
N ASP A 40 5.54 -13.95 -9.58
CA ASP A 40 4.55 -14.04 -8.51
C ASP A 40 4.06 -12.64 -8.16
N THR A 41 2.74 -12.41 -8.22
CA THR A 41 2.16 -11.07 -7.99
C THR A 41 1.99 -10.78 -6.51
N GLU A 42 1.62 -11.78 -5.72
CA GLU A 42 1.41 -11.65 -4.28
C GLU A 42 2.75 -11.46 -3.58
N TRP A 43 3.73 -12.30 -3.93
CA TRP A 43 5.07 -12.18 -3.35
C TRP A 43 5.75 -10.85 -3.70
N MET A 44 5.46 -10.29 -4.87
CA MET A 44 5.97 -8.97 -5.29
C MET A 44 5.36 -7.82 -4.51
N ALA A 45 4.13 -7.95 -4.00
CA ALA A 45 3.47 -6.91 -3.21
C ALA A 45 3.86 -6.95 -1.71
N GLU A 46 4.35 -8.10 -1.24
CA GLU A 46 4.66 -8.36 0.17
C GLU A 46 6.17 -8.37 0.48
N ASN A 47 7.01 -8.84 -0.44
CA ASN A 47 8.44 -9.01 -0.23
C ASN A 47 9.25 -7.93 -0.95
N GLU A 48 9.88 -7.04 -0.18
CA GLU A 48 10.65 -5.91 -0.71
C GLU A 48 11.86 -6.33 -1.56
N GLU A 49 12.62 -7.32 -1.12
CA GLU A 49 13.80 -7.81 -1.84
C GLU A 49 13.43 -8.39 -3.20
N TYR A 50 12.37 -9.22 -3.24
CA TYR A 50 11.85 -9.77 -4.48
C TYR A 50 11.32 -8.67 -5.40
N ALA A 51 10.55 -7.72 -4.85
CA ALA A 51 10.02 -6.60 -5.63
C ALA A 51 11.14 -5.77 -6.28
N LEU A 52 12.21 -5.45 -5.52
CA LEU A 52 13.37 -4.72 -6.02
C LEU A 52 14.07 -5.45 -7.17
N GLU A 53 14.24 -6.76 -7.06
CA GLU A 53 14.85 -7.55 -8.14
C GLU A 53 13.98 -7.54 -9.41
N ILE A 54 12.65 -7.67 -9.26
CA ILE A 54 11.74 -7.59 -10.41
C ILE A 54 11.75 -6.20 -11.04
N MET A 55 11.75 -5.13 -10.24
CA MET A 55 11.87 -3.75 -10.74
C MET A 55 13.20 -3.54 -11.49
N ARG A 56 14.30 -4.09 -10.96
CA ARG A 56 15.63 -4.00 -11.60
C ARG A 56 15.59 -4.66 -12.99
N VAL A 57 15.05 -5.87 -13.09
CA VAL A 57 14.90 -6.60 -14.35
C VAL A 57 13.99 -5.84 -15.32
N ALA A 58 12.86 -5.30 -14.85
CA ALA A 58 11.92 -4.54 -15.67
C ALA A 58 12.58 -3.26 -16.24
N ARG A 59 13.30 -2.50 -15.42
CA ARG A 59 14.03 -1.29 -15.86
C ARG A 59 15.15 -1.63 -16.84
N GLU A 60 15.88 -2.71 -16.62
CA GLU A 60 16.92 -3.14 -17.55
C GLU A 60 16.32 -3.52 -18.91
N HIS A 61 15.21 -4.27 -18.91
CA HIS A 61 14.51 -4.63 -20.14
C HIS A 61 13.96 -3.40 -20.87
N ALA A 62 13.39 -2.45 -20.13
CA ALA A 62 12.91 -1.18 -20.68
C ALA A 62 14.01 -0.43 -21.44
N ARG A 63 15.19 -0.29 -20.82
CA ARG A 63 16.35 0.38 -21.42
C ARG A 63 16.91 -0.36 -22.63
N ARG A 64 17.02 -1.69 -22.53
CA ARG A 64 17.68 -2.51 -23.55
C ARG A 64 16.83 -2.73 -24.80
N PHE A 65 15.51 -2.82 -24.65
CA PHE A 65 14.60 -3.22 -25.74
C PHE A 65 13.54 -2.16 -26.09
N GLY A 66 13.50 -1.02 -25.39
CA GLY A 66 12.62 0.10 -25.74
C GLY A 66 11.18 -0.05 -25.26
N HIS A 67 10.99 -0.53 -24.02
CA HIS A 67 9.67 -0.72 -23.40
C HIS A 67 9.50 0.19 -22.17
N PRO A 68 9.30 1.51 -22.35
CA PRO A 68 9.26 2.47 -21.25
C PRO A 68 8.14 2.19 -20.23
N GLU A 69 7.07 1.51 -20.62
CA GLU A 69 5.97 1.08 -19.75
C GLU A 69 6.44 0.17 -18.61
N LEU A 70 7.47 -0.68 -18.85
CA LEU A 70 8.04 -1.52 -17.80
C LEU A 70 8.77 -0.70 -16.73
N ALA A 71 9.45 0.37 -17.13
CA ALA A 71 10.09 1.29 -16.20
C ALA A 71 9.04 2.08 -15.40
N LEU A 72 7.98 2.55 -16.07
CA LEU A 72 6.87 3.28 -15.42
C LEU A 72 6.24 2.46 -14.28
N TYR A 73 5.84 1.22 -14.54
CA TYR A 73 5.23 0.39 -13.51
C TYR A 73 6.22 -0.05 -12.42
N ALA A 74 7.50 -0.21 -12.75
CA ALA A 74 8.53 -0.47 -11.76
C ALA A 74 8.73 0.72 -10.81
N ASP A 75 8.67 1.95 -11.33
CA ASP A 75 8.80 3.17 -10.52
C ASP A 75 7.55 3.42 -9.68
N GLU A 76 6.36 3.15 -10.22
CA GLU A 76 5.11 3.20 -9.47
C GLU A 76 5.10 2.18 -8.32
N LEU A 77 5.55 0.94 -8.55
CA LEU A 77 5.66 -0.06 -7.51
C LEU A 77 6.71 0.34 -6.45
N ALA A 78 7.83 0.94 -6.86
CA ALA A 78 8.85 1.42 -5.93
C ALA A 78 8.29 2.50 -4.99
N TYR A 79 7.52 3.45 -5.53
CA TYR A 79 6.83 4.45 -4.71
C TYR A 79 5.87 3.79 -3.73
N ALA A 80 5.06 2.85 -4.20
CA ALA A 80 4.05 2.17 -3.39
C ALA A 80 4.65 1.31 -2.26
N MET A 81 5.77 0.64 -2.52
CA MET A 81 6.53 -0.10 -1.51
C MET A 81 7.12 0.83 -0.44
N ALA A 82 7.68 1.98 -0.85
CA ALA A 82 8.28 2.95 0.07
C ALA A 82 7.25 3.68 0.95
N HIS A 83 6.01 3.82 0.48
CA HIS A 83 4.93 4.52 1.18
C HIS A 83 3.89 3.57 1.75
N ARG A 84 4.25 2.31 2.02
CA ARG A 84 3.33 1.33 2.61
C ARG A 84 2.71 1.88 3.90
N GLU A 85 1.39 1.83 3.98
CA GLU A 85 0.69 1.94 5.27
C GLU A 85 1.11 0.77 6.15
N VAL A 86 1.90 1.05 7.18
CA VAL A 86 2.03 0.12 8.31
C VAL A 86 0.83 0.39 9.18
N GLU A 87 -0.25 -0.35 8.95
CA GLU A 87 -1.40 -0.33 9.86
C GLU A 87 -0.88 -0.78 11.23
N ALA A 88 -0.86 0.15 12.20
CA ALA A 88 -0.41 -0.18 13.55
C ALA A 88 -1.34 -1.29 14.08
N PRO A 89 -0.82 -2.48 14.41
CA PRO A 89 -1.67 -3.56 14.89
C PRO A 89 -2.36 -3.07 16.16
N GLN A 90 -3.69 -2.95 16.13
CA GLN A 90 -4.45 -2.58 17.32
C GLN A 90 -4.16 -3.61 18.39
N THR A 91 -3.54 -3.15 19.47
CA THR A 91 -3.21 -4.02 20.57
C THR A 91 -4.49 -4.59 21.17
N LEU A 92 -4.42 -5.79 21.76
CA LEU A 92 -5.55 -6.38 22.48
C LEU A 92 -6.14 -5.39 23.51
N PHE A 93 -5.26 -4.60 24.15
CA PHE A 93 -5.64 -3.54 25.08
C PHE A 93 -6.48 -2.44 24.44
N GLU A 94 -6.10 -1.94 23.26
CA GLU A 94 -6.87 -0.91 22.54
C GLU A 94 -8.23 -1.43 22.10
N ARG A 95 -8.29 -2.68 21.62
CA ARG A 95 -9.55 -3.33 21.24
C ARG A 95 -10.50 -3.48 22.44
N VAL A 96 -9.96 -3.88 23.60
CA VAL A 96 -10.72 -3.98 24.85
C VAL A 96 -11.18 -2.60 25.34
N ALA A 97 -10.31 -1.59 25.30
CA ALA A 97 -10.65 -0.22 25.71
C ALA A 97 -11.75 0.40 24.83
N LEU A 98 -11.70 0.17 23.51
CA LEU A 98 -12.73 0.63 22.58
C LEU A 98 -14.09 -0.03 22.86
N ALA A 99 -14.10 -1.35 23.12
CA ALA A 99 -15.32 -2.09 23.43
C ALA A 99 -15.98 -1.61 24.74
N ILE A 100 -15.18 -1.32 25.78
CA ILE A 100 -15.69 -0.75 27.04
C ILE A 100 -16.26 0.64 26.81
N ARG A 101 -15.60 1.49 26.02
CA ARG A 101 -16.09 2.84 25.70
C ARG A 101 -17.40 2.81 24.90
N GLN A 102 -17.53 1.90 23.93
CA GLN A 102 -18.76 1.72 23.15
C GLN A 102 -19.92 1.22 24.00
N LYS A 103 -19.65 0.31 24.95
CA LYS A 103 -20.65 -0.18 25.91
C LYS A 103 -21.10 0.90 26.90
N ASN A 104 -20.28 1.91 27.15
CA ASN A 104 -20.56 3.04 28.04
C ASN A 104 -21.01 4.33 27.29
N GLY A 105 -21.36 4.24 26.00
CA GLY A 105 -21.99 5.33 25.24
C GLY A 105 -23.39 5.69 25.79
N PRO A 106 -23.86 6.94 25.62
CA PRO A 106 -24.73 7.59 26.59
C PRO A 106 -26.12 6.96 26.65
N ALA A 107 -26.37 6.22 27.73
CA ALA A 107 -27.71 5.98 28.26
C ALA A 107 -28.17 7.19 29.08
N ASP A 108 -28.20 8.39 28.47
CA ASP A 108 -28.96 9.51 29.03
C ASP A 108 -29.11 10.67 28.03
N ARG A 109 -30.28 10.78 27.41
CA ARG A 109 -30.99 12.07 27.26
C ARG A 109 -32.42 11.87 26.78
N ALA A 110 -33.34 12.14 27.71
CA ALA A 110 -34.67 12.75 27.53
C ALA A 110 -35.70 12.00 26.67
N ASP A 111 -36.61 11.25 27.31
CA ASP A 111 -37.99 11.66 27.70
C ASP A 111 -38.86 10.44 28.05
#